data_AF-A0AAV5Q5G2-F1
#
_entry.id   AF-A0AAV5Q5G2-F1
#
_cell.length_a   1.000
_cell.length_b   1.000
_cell.length_c   1.000
_cell.angle_alpha   90.00
_cell.angle_beta   90.00
_cell.angle_gamma   90.00
#
_symmetry.space_group_name_H-M   'P 1'
#
loop_
_entity.id
_entity.type
_entity.pdbx_description
1 polymer ?
#
loop_
_entity_poly.entity_id
_entity_poly.type
_entity_poly.pdbx_seq_one_letter_code
_entity_poly.pdbx_strand_id
1 'polypeptide(L)'
;MFQRPSMLSQQNMDMTLTNGNNNASLMALLQQILARLDVMDERMDTMDARLDRLVHHNRASDSYARRRTLMPQLPMPFIVGDMPPGLPPVRRMRDVAELTKANVIIYLRGYGVEFDSRQSKIDLADILNLTLGYYY
;
A
#
# COMPACT_ATOMS: atom_id res chain seq x y z
N MET A 1 74.40 -8.65 15.74
CA MET A 1 73.42 -8.35 16.80
C MET A 1 72.03 -8.54 16.22
N PHE A 2 71.31 -9.61 16.59
CA PHE A 2 69.92 -9.81 16.19
C PHE A 2 69.02 -9.24 17.30
N GLN A 3 68.37 -8.11 17.05
CA GLN A 3 67.35 -7.56 17.94
C GLN A 3 66.11 -8.47 17.87
N ARG A 4 65.75 -9.09 19.00
CA ARG A 4 64.48 -9.82 19.12
C ARG A 4 63.33 -8.79 19.06
N PRO A 5 62.29 -9.02 18.22
CA PRO A 5 61.10 -8.18 18.25
C PRO A 5 60.47 -8.22 19.64
N SER A 6 60.07 -7.06 20.15
CA SER A 6 59.38 -6.96 21.43
C SER A 6 58.00 -7.62 21.33
N MET A 7 57.71 -8.59 22.21
CA MET A 7 56.42 -9.30 22.27
C MET A 7 55.22 -8.33 22.40
N LEU A 8 55.42 -7.17 23.01
CA LEU A 8 54.43 -6.08 23.10
C LEU A 8 54.06 -5.47 21.74
N SER A 9 54.99 -5.42 20.78
CA SER A 9 54.73 -4.91 19.42
C SER A 9 53.88 -5.87 18.60
N GLN A 10 54.05 -7.18 18.79
CA GLN A 10 53.25 -8.20 18.10
C GLN A 10 51.83 -8.28 18.68
N GLN A 11 51.70 -8.23 20.01
CA GLN A 11 50.40 -8.18 20.66
C GLN A 11 49.57 -6.95 20.24
N ASN A 12 50.18 -5.77 20.14
CA ASN A 12 49.46 -4.57 19.71
C ASN A 12 49.02 -4.62 18.24
N MET A 13 49.84 -5.19 17.35
CA MET A 13 49.44 -5.39 15.94
C MET A 13 48.31 -6.42 15.81
N ASP A 14 48.41 -7.56 16.48
CA ASP A 14 47.34 -8.58 16.47
C ASP A 14 46.03 -8.03 17.05
N MET A 15 46.09 -7.22 18.11
CA MET A 15 44.90 -6.62 18.70
C MET A 15 44.24 -5.62 17.73
N THR A 16 45.01 -4.81 16.99
CA THR A 16 44.47 -3.90 15.97
C THR A 16 43.88 -4.61 14.75
N LEU A 17 44.50 -5.71 14.30
CA LEU A 17 44.00 -6.52 13.18
C LEU A 17 42.71 -7.25 13.58
N THR A 18 42.66 -7.80 14.79
CA THR A 18 41.46 -8.49 15.31
C THR A 18 40.30 -7.52 15.47
N ASN A 19 40.55 -6.31 15.98
CA ASN A 19 39.51 -5.29 16.13
C ASN A 19 39.03 -4.72 14.77
N GLY A 20 39.93 -4.57 13.80
CA GLY A 20 39.59 -4.17 12.44
C GLY A 20 38.68 -5.19 11.74
N ASN A 21 38.98 -6.48 11.90
CA ASN A 21 38.15 -7.56 11.37
C ASN A 21 36.77 -7.62 12.02
N ASN A 22 36.70 -7.46 13.35
CA ASN A 22 35.42 -7.44 14.08
C ASN A 22 34.52 -6.29 13.61
N ASN A 23 35.11 -5.10 13.42
CA ASN A 23 34.38 -3.93 12.93
C ASN A 23 33.89 -4.11 11.49
N ALA A 24 34.70 -4.73 10.61
CA ALA A 24 34.29 -5.04 9.25
C ALA A 24 33.13 -6.06 9.22
N SER A 25 33.17 -7.09 10.07
CA SER A 25 32.09 -8.06 10.21
C SER A 25 30.80 -7.45 10.78
N LEU A 26 30.91 -6.53 11.74
CA LEU A 26 29.77 -5.75 12.26
C LEU A 26 29.13 -4.89 11.18
N MET A 27 29.94 -4.21 10.36
CA MET A 27 29.45 -3.39 9.25
C MET A 27 28.76 -4.23 8.17
N ALA A 28 29.32 -5.41 7.85
CA ALA A 28 28.70 -6.34 6.91
C ALA A 28 27.34 -6.86 7.43
N LEU A 29 27.25 -7.17 8.72
CA LEU A 29 25.99 -7.58 9.35
C LEU A 29 24.94 -6.45 9.32
N LEU A 30 25.34 -5.22 9.63
CA LEU A 30 24.45 -4.06 9.58
C LEU A 30 23.91 -3.80 8.16
N GLN A 31 24.78 -3.89 7.14
CA GLN A 31 24.34 -3.77 5.74
C GLN A 31 23.37 -4.88 5.35
N GLN A 32 23.61 -6.11 5.81
CA GLN A 32 22.71 -7.23 5.55
C GLN A 32 21.35 -7.05 6.25
N ILE A 33 21.33 -6.47 7.45
CA ILE A 33 20.09 -6.16 8.16
C ILE A 33 19.30 -5.07 7.40
N LEU A 34 19.96 -3.99 6.98
CA LEU A 34 19.32 -2.92 6.22
C LEU A 34 18.70 -3.44 4.91
N ALA A 35 19.46 -4.21 4.12
CA ALA A 35 18.93 -4.78 2.88
C ALA A 35 17.73 -5.72 3.12
N ARG A 36 17.70 -6.43 4.26
CA ARG A 36 16.55 -7.26 4.64
C ARG A 36 15.34 -6.42 5.06
N LEU A 37 15.56 -5.28 5.70
CA LEU A 37 14.49 -4.34 6.06
C LEU A 37 13.88 -3.71 4.80
N ASP A 38 14.69 -3.29 3.83
CA ASP A 38 14.19 -2.76 2.56
C ASP A 38 13.30 -3.78 1.83
N VAL A 39 13.73 -5.04 1.75
CA VAL A 39 12.93 -6.13 1.17
C VAL A 39 11.66 -6.41 1.98
N MET A 40 11.70 -6.21 3.31
CA MET A 40 10.50 -6.36 4.14
C MET A 40 9.49 -5.24 3.87
N ASP A 41 9.95 -4.00 3.70
CA ASP A 41 9.09 -2.85 3.37
C ASP A 41 8.42 -3.05 2.01
N GLU A 42 9.17 -3.43 0.96
CA GLU A 42 8.59 -3.71 -0.37
C GLU A 42 7.53 -4.83 -0.32
N ARG A 43 7.78 -5.86 0.48
CA ARG A 43 6.83 -6.97 0.67
C ARG A 43 5.60 -6.54 1.44
N MET A 44 5.75 -5.64 2.41
CA MET A 44 4.65 -5.09 3.19
C MET A 44 3.74 -4.23 2.31
N ASP A 45 4.31 -3.34 1.49
CA ASP A 45 3.57 -2.55 0.50
C ASP A 45 2.80 -3.44 -0.49
N THR A 46 3.43 -4.54 -0.92
CA THR A 46 2.77 -5.53 -1.80
C THR A 46 1.61 -6.24 -1.10
N MET A 47 1.74 -6.53 0.20
CA MET A 47 0.68 -7.15 0.99
C MET A 47 -0.49 -6.20 1.22
N ASP A 48 -0.23 -4.93 1.53
CA ASP A 48 -1.27 -3.92 1.73
C ASP A 48 -2.09 -3.73 0.45
N ALA A 49 -1.42 -3.59 -0.71
CA ALA A 49 -2.10 -3.49 -2.00
C ALA A 49 -2.91 -4.75 -2.38
N ARG A 50 -2.58 -5.93 -1.82
CA ARG A 50 -3.37 -7.17 -2.00
C ARG A 50 -4.56 -7.21 -1.06
N LEU A 51 -4.40 -6.81 0.19
CA LEU A 51 -5.47 -6.72 1.18
C LEU A 51 -6.55 -5.72 0.73
N ASP A 52 -6.13 -4.57 0.26
CA ASP A 52 -6.98 -3.53 -0.33
C ASP A 52 -7.87 -4.07 -1.46
N ARG A 53 -7.28 -4.82 -2.39
CA ARG A 53 -8.02 -5.48 -3.47
C ARG A 53 -9.00 -6.53 -2.95
N LEU A 54 -8.62 -7.30 -1.92
CA LEU A 54 -9.50 -8.30 -1.30
C LEU A 54 -10.68 -7.65 -0.56
N VAL A 55 -10.45 -6.55 0.16
CA VAL A 55 -11.52 -5.79 0.84
C VAL A 55 -12.50 -5.25 -0.18
N HIS A 56 -12.01 -4.67 -1.27
CA HIS A 56 -12.85 -4.16 -2.34
C HIS A 56 -13.68 -5.28 -2.98
N HIS A 57 -13.05 -6.40 -3.33
CA HIS A 57 -13.75 -7.54 -3.93
C HIS A 57 -14.80 -8.16 -2.99
N ASN A 58 -14.47 -8.34 -1.71
CA ASN A 58 -15.40 -8.86 -0.71
C ASN A 58 -16.62 -7.94 -0.58
N ARG A 59 -16.42 -6.63 -0.53
CA ARG A 59 -17.55 -5.70 -0.38
C ARG A 59 -18.37 -5.53 -1.65
N ALA A 60 -17.77 -5.61 -2.83
CA ALA A 60 -18.53 -5.69 -4.08
C ALA A 60 -19.43 -6.95 -4.08
N SER A 61 -18.87 -8.09 -3.64
CA SER A 61 -19.61 -9.36 -3.51
C SER A 61 -20.71 -9.28 -2.44
N ASP A 62 -20.45 -8.67 -1.29
CA ASP A 62 -21.43 -8.45 -0.22
C ASP A 62 -22.54 -7.49 -0.66
N SER A 63 -22.21 -6.42 -1.39
CA SER A 63 -23.18 -5.50 -1.97
C SER A 63 -24.09 -6.20 -2.97
N TYR A 64 -23.55 -7.10 -3.79
CA TYR A 64 -24.32 -7.95 -4.68
C TYR A 64 -25.25 -8.91 -3.91
N ALA A 65 -24.74 -9.60 -2.89
CA ALA A 65 -25.52 -10.52 -2.05
C ALA A 65 -26.68 -9.79 -1.34
N ARG A 66 -26.41 -8.60 -0.78
CA ARG A 66 -27.42 -7.76 -0.11
C ARG A 66 -28.54 -7.32 -1.05
N ARG A 67 -28.25 -7.02 -2.31
CA ARG A 67 -29.30 -6.71 -3.29
C ARG A 67 -30.23 -7.89 -3.53
N ARG A 68 -29.67 -9.10 -3.65
CA ARG A 68 -30.46 -10.32 -3.83
C ARG A 68 -31.38 -10.60 -2.64
N THR A 69 -31.01 -10.16 -1.44
CA THR A 69 -31.76 -10.38 -0.21
C THR A 69 -32.53 -9.15 0.27
N LEU A 70 -32.65 -8.10 -0.54
CA LEU A 70 -33.31 -6.83 -0.22
C LEU A 70 -32.75 -6.14 1.05
N MET A 71 -31.50 -6.44 1.39
CA MET A 71 -30.79 -5.79 2.48
C MET A 71 -30.23 -4.43 2.02
N PRO A 72 -30.14 -3.45 2.95
CA PRO A 72 -29.53 -2.16 2.65
C PRO A 72 -28.06 -2.34 2.28
N GLN A 73 -27.65 -1.66 1.20
CA GLN A 73 -26.26 -1.65 0.76
C GLN A 73 -25.40 -0.84 1.72
N LEU A 74 -24.22 -1.37 2.00
CA LEU A 74 -23.21 -0.70 2.79
C LEU A 74 -22.37 0.20 1.88
N PRO A 75 -22.02 1.42 2.33
CA PRO A 75 -21.10 2.26 1.57
C PRO A 75 -19.73 1.58 1.44
N MET A 76 -19.17 1.62 0.23
CA MET A 76 -17.84 1.09 -0.08
C MET A 76 -16.76 2.02 0.50
N PRO A 77 -15.85 1.51 1.36
CA PRO A 77 -14.77 2.32 1.90
C PRO A 77 -13.77 2.66 0.80
N PHE A 78 -13.07 3.79 0.95
CA PHE A 78 -11.96 4.12 0.06
C PHE A 78 -10.84 3.10 0.29
N ILE A 79 -10.25 2.68 -0.82
CA ILE A 79 -9.06 1.83 -0.85
C ILE A 79 -7.82 2.73 -0.74
N VAL A 80 -7.84 3.85 -1.45
CA VAL A 80 -6.72 4.78 -1.54
C VAL A 80 -7.05 6.03 -0.73
N GLY A 81 -6.42 6.14 0.44
CA GLY A 81 -6.56 7.27 1.34
C GLY A 81 -7.91 7.34 2.06
N ASP A 82 -8.09 8.41 2.84
CA ASP A 82 -9.30 8.62 3.63
C ASP A 82 -10.41 9.28 2.81
N MET A 83 -11.67 8.95 3.15
CA MET A 83 -12.84 9.61 2.57
C MET A 83 -12.87 11.09 3.00
N PRO A 84 -12.86 12.04 2.06
CA PRO A 84 -12.89 13.46 2.40
C PRO A 84 -14.19 13.83 3.14
N PRO A 85 -14.15 14.77 4.09
CA PRO A 85 -15.35 15.24 4.77
C PRO A 85 -16.30 15.93 3.76
N GLY A 86 -17.61 15.70 3.92
CA GLY A 86 -18.65 16.33 3.10
C GLY A 86 -18.97 15.61 1.78
N LEU A 87 -18.38 14.45 1.50
CA LEU A 87 -18.70 13.66 0.31
C LEU A 87 -20.05 12.92 0.48
N PRO A 88 -21.02 13.06 -0.46
CA PRO A 88 -22.34 12.42 -0.34
C PRO A 88 -22.24 10.89 -0.45
N PRO A 89 -22.77 10.11 0.52
CA PRO A 89 -22.61 8.65 0.50
C PRO A 89 -23.35 8.01 -0.68
N VAL A 90 -22.71 7.02 -1.31
CA VAL A 90 -23.30 6.23 -2.39
C VAL A 90 -23.82 4.91 -1.85
N ARG A 91 -25.12 4.66 -1.99
CA ARG A 91 -25.80 3.42 -1.56
C ARG A 91 -26.61 2.76 -2.69
N ARG A 92 -26.95 3.53 -3.72
CA ARG A 92 -27.69 3.09 -4.90
C ARG A 92 -27.21 3.84 -6.15
N MET A 93 -27.57 3.30 -7.31
CA MET A 93 -27.22 3.88 -8.62
C MET A 93 -27.71 5.33 -8.79
N ARG A 94 -28.87 5.68 -8.22
CA ARG A 94 -29.38 7.05 -8.25
C ARG A 94 -28.46 8.04 -7.53
N ASP A 95 -27.81 7.62 -6.45
CA ASP A 95 -26.91 8.50 -5.70
C ASP A 95 -25.70 8.87 -6.58
N VAL A 96 -25.19 7.93 -7.39
CA VAL A 96 -24.13 8.19 -8.38
C VAL A 96 -24.58 9.21 -9.42
N ALA A 97 -25.81 9.10 -9.91
CA ALA A 97 -26.37 10.04 -10.88
C ALA A 97 -26.49 11.46 -10.31
N GLU A 98 -26.71 11.59 -9.00
CA GLU A 98 -26.82 12.87 -8.28
C GLU A 98 -25.45 13.50 -7.95
N LEU A 99 -24.36 12.74 -8.02
CA LEU A 99 -23.01 13.27 -7.77
C LEU A 99 -22.59 14.33 -8.81
N THR A 100 -21.79 15.29 -8.37
CA THR A 100 -21.07 16.19 -9.28
C THR A 100 -19.92 15.42 -9.95
N LYS A 101 -19.46 15.89 -11.12
CA LYS A 101 -18.29 15.28 -11.79
C LYS A 101 -17.06 15.24 -10.86
N ALA A 102 -16.85 16.30 -10.06
CA ALA A 102 -15.77 16.35 -9.08
C ALA A 102 -15.90 15.25 -8.02
N ASN A 103 -17.10 15.02 -7.49
CA ASN A 103 -17.32 13.96 -6.50
C ASN A 103 -17.11 12.57 -7.10
N VAL A 104 -17.54 12.33 -8.34
CA VAL A 104 -17.28 11.05 -9.04
C VAL A 104 -15.78 10.80 -9.18
N ILE A 105 -15.01 11.84 -9.56
CA ILE A 105 -13.55 11.75 -9.66
C ILE A 105 -12.90 11.42 -8.30
N ILE A 106 -13.39 12.03 -7.21
CA ILE A 106 -12.92 11.74 -5.85
C ILE A 106 -13.19 10.28 -5.49
N TYR A 107 -14.40 9.77 -5.78
CA TYR A 107 -14.75 8.37 -5.57
C TYR A 107 -13.86 7.42 -6.36
N LEU A 108 -13.67 7.66 -7.65
CA LEU A 108 -12.84 6.80 -8.51
C LEU A 108 -11.37 6.78 -8.05
N ARG A 109 -10.83 7.93 -7.64
CA ARG A 109 -9.48 8.00 -7.04
C ARG A 109 -9.42 7.23 -5.72
N GLY A 110 -10.41 7.42 -4.85
CA GLY A 110 -10.54 6.71 -3.59
C GLY A 110 -10.65 5.19 -3.77
N TYR A 111 -11.21 4.72 -4.89
CA TYR A 111 -11.25 3.29 -5.22
C TYR A 111 -10.04 2.82 -6.06
N GLY A 112 -9.05 3.68 -6.31
CA GLY A 112 -7.87 3.31 -7.10
C GLY A 112 -8.19 2.88 -8.54
N VAL A 113 -9.30 3.36 -9.09
CA VAL A 113 -9.74 3.02 -10.46
C VAL A 113 -9.06 3.95 -11.45
N GLU A 114 -8.53 3.40 -12.54
CA GLU A 114 -7.99 4.19 -13.64
C GLU A 114 -9.12 4.78 -14.48
N PHE A 115 -9.05 6.09 -14.76
CA PHE A 115 -10.01 6.80 -15.59
C PHE A 115 -9.35 8.03 -16.22
N ASP A 116 -9.93 8.54 -17.31
CA ASP A 116 -9.52 9.84 -17.86
C ASP A 116 -10.44 10.95 -17.34
N SER A 117 -9.88 11.84 -16.52
CA SER A 117 -10.61 12.99 -15.94
C SER A 117 -11.25 13.93 -16.98
N ARG A 118 -10.82 13.87 -18.25
CA ARG A 118 -11.39 14.64 -19.36
C ARG A 118 -12.70 14.06 -19.87
N GLN A 119 -13.01 12.79 -19.57
CA GLN A 119 -14.26 12.13 -19.94
C GLN A 119 -15.50 12.86 -19.40
N SER A 120 -16.66 12.59 -19.99
CA SER A 120 -17.90 13.19 -19.53
C SER A 120 -18.27 12.71 -18.12
N LYS A 121 -19.14 13.44 -17.42
CA LYS A 121 -19.67 12.96 -16.13
C LYS A 121 -20.33 11.58 -16.29
N ILE A 122 -21.01 11.35 -17.41
CA ILE A 122 -21.78 10.12 -17.65
C ILE A 122 -20.83 8.94 -17.75
N ASP A 123 -19.77 9.04 -18.55
CA ASP A 123 -18.79 7.96 -18.70
C ASP A 123 -18.11 7.62 -17.35
N LEU A 124 -17.74 8.65 -16.57
CA LEU A 124 -17.16 8.45 -15.24
C LEU A 124 -18.15 7.84 -14.25
N ALA A 125 -19.43 8.20 -14.34
CA ALA A 125 -20.49 7.63 -13.51
C ALA A 125 -20.73 6.16 -13.86
N ASP A 126 -20.62 5.78 -15.13
CA ASP A 126 -20.73 4.38 -15.56
C ASP A 126 -19.57 3.53 -15.05
N ILE A 127 -18.34 4.07 -15.10
CA ILE A 127 -17.17 3.43 -14.47
C ILE A 127 -17.42 3.24 -12.97
N LEU A 128 -17.89 4.29 -12.27
CA LEU A 128 -18.17 4.21 -10.83
C LEU A 128 -19.27 3.21 -10.51
N ASN A 129 -20.33 3.15 -11.32
CA ASN A 129 -21.39 2.15 -11.18
C ASN A 129 -20.86 0.74 -11.33
N LEU A 130 -19.99 0.49 -12.32
CA LEU A 130 -19.31 -0.79 -12.50
C LEU A 130 -18.45 -1.15 -11.29
N THR A 131 -17.64 -0.21 -10.79
CA THR A 131 -16.80 -0.38 -9.58
C THR A 131 -17.63 -0.75 -8.35
N LEU A 132 -18.79 -0.13 -8.19
CA LEU A 132 -19.72 -0.40 -7.07
C LEU A 132 -20.65 -1.60 -7.35
N GLY A 133 -20.45 -2.30 -8.47
CA GLY A 133 -21.25 -3.43 -8.88
C GLY A 133 -22.71 -3.10 -9.19
N TYR A 134 -23.07 -1.84 -9.46
CA TYR A 134 -24.35 -1.43 -10.03
C TYR A 134 -24.42 -1.85 -11.51
N TYR A 135 -24.72 -3.13 -11.75
CA TYR A 135 -25.02 -3.66 -13.08
C TYR A 135 -26.48 -3.36 -13.46
N TYR A 136 -26.70 -3.02 -14.74
CA TYR A 136 -28.02 -3.05 -15.38
C TYR A 136 -28.46 -4.48 -15.65
#